data_AF-A0AA96UME3-F1
#
_entry.id   AF-A0AA96UME3-F1
#
_cell.length_a   1.000
_cell.length_b   1.000
_cell.length_c   1.000
_cell.angle_alpha   90.00
_cell.angle_beta   90.00
_cell.angle_gamma   90.00
#
_symmetry.space_group_name_H-M   'P 1'
#
loop_
_entity.id
_entity.type
_entity.pdbx_description
1 polymer ?
#
loop_
_entity_poly.entity_id
_entity_poly.type
_entity_poly.pdbx_seq_one_letter_code
_entity_poly.pdbx_strand_id
1 'polypeptide(L)'
;MFCKECGQKNNEGSKFCKQCGTPIGGGSKQANQETASTAETRQAPRKPIPKKTIILWSSIAAACVILFAAYKTGAYFTSKDRLVDKFEQAVNDGDQDQIATLLTPVNDNLKLTKNNVKPFLTYLKDHPDKKDELFASLRDETAQKDIVYAEKDGKSLLVFDHYDLKVAPVYFEVSSNYKNTDLYVNKEEAGSVKKADQAQTLGPYIPGEYTVSAKLKNDVVDLVKKEDIQAIGDSSFRVDLSLEADDVTFSLADDIKSGKGDLLINGKSIHKDPFKSVTYGPLLTDGSMTASVEAEFPWGKTKTAGVPIDDKEMELTLIPDQDTQEQIMNTIVKTTKQYSKALSDGNTAQMTEASANWKAETKDTVDSMKSADSYLKDRYLETDFDLDTFALSQKNDGTWQVSVTGKELHQSSSYNDYTKSEMTDESPSYEYLLSYDKKQKKWIFEDAESTFQSAGTNIKKIKNDKPETYTSAWAGSKNKGSESSASGDVTDEQVTLFMGSYLQSQADAVNQNNFSLMEDSLEKGSSLYSDQQHLVSKLNKEGTTEDFNNYEVKSWSQNGSAITIKTYEEFYITKSGGSPKLRTYNWTYTGVVKNGRIYLTSIQ
;
A
#
# COMPACT_ATOMS: atom_id res chain seq x y z
N MET A 1 15.10 -91.27 63.02
CA MET A 1 15.46 -92.27 61.98
C MET A 1 16.04 -91.55 60.77
N PHE A 2 17.20 -91.98 60.26
CA PHE A 2 17.84 -91.35 59.09
C PHE A 2 17.39 -92.03 57.79
N CYS A 3 17.17 -91.26 56.72
CA CYS A 3 16.85 -91.80 55.41
C CYS A 3 18.06 -92.59 54.88
N LYS A 4 17.84 -93.83 54.41
CA LYS A 4 18.92 -94.65 53.83
C LYS A 4 19.40 -94.16 52.47
N GLU A 5 18.58 -93.38 51.76
CA GLU A 5 18.91 -92.86 50.42
C GLU A 5 19.61 -91.49 50.47
N CYS A 6 19.13 -90.54 51.28
CA CYS A 6 19.71 -89.19 51.32
C CYS A 6 20.36 -88.80 52.66
N GLY A 7 20.39 -89.69 53.65
CA GLY A 7 21.05 -89.44 54.94
C GLY A 7 20.35 -88.44 55.86
N GLN A 8 19.23 -87.83 55.46
CA GLN A 8 18.52 -86.83 56.27
C GLN A 8 17.87 -87.43 57.52
N LYS A 9 17.98 -86.74 58.66
CA LYS A 9 17.28 -87.11 59.91
C LYS A 9 15.79 -86.81 59.79
N ASN A 10 14.94 -87.82 59.93
CA ASN A 10 13.48 -87.69 59.95
C ASN A 10 12.93 -87.98 61.35
N ASN A 11 11.80 -87.34 61.67
CA ASN A 11 11.06 -87.51 62.93
C ASN A 11 10.58 -88.97 63.06
N GLU A 12 10.56 -89.49 64.29
CA GLU A 12 10.07 -90.84 64.58
C GLU A 12 8.59 -90.98 64.15
N GLY A 13 8.28 -92.07 63.44
CA GLY A 13 6.94 -92.33 62.88
C GLY A 13 6.67 -91.77 61.47
N SER A 14 7.63 -91.10 60.83
CA SER A 14 7.47 -90.57 59.47
C SER A 14 7.38 -91.69 58.43
N LYS A 15 6.26 -91.77 57.69
CA LYS A 15 6.06 -92.78 56.62
C LYS A 15 6.92 -92.53 55.35
N PHE A 16 7.32 -91.28 55.12
CA PHE A 16 8.14 -90.86 53.98
C PHE A 16 9.18 -89.82 54.42
N CYS A 17 10.32 -89.75 53.71
CA CYS A 17 11.36 -88.76 53.96
C CYS A 17 10.90 -87.37 53.55
N LYS A 18 11.03 -86.38 54.44
CA LYS A 18 10.61 -85.00 54.18
C LYS A 18 11.43 -84.28 53.10
N GLN A 19 12.62 -84.76 52.76
CA GLN A 19 13.53 -84.07 51.86
C GLN A 19 13.58 -84.70 50.46
N CYS A 20 13.53 -86.02 50.34
CA CYS A 20 13.56 -86.71 49.04
C CYS A 20 12.30 -87.53 48.71
N GLY A 21 11.32 -87.62 49.63
CA GLY A 21 10.06 -88.34 49.40
C GLY A 21 10.12 -89.86 49.51
N THR A 22 11.29 -90.47 49.74
CA THR A 22 11.43 -91.93 49.84
C THR A 22 10.66 -92.50 51.04
N PRO A 23 9.85 -93.56 50.89
CA PRO A 23 9.15 -94.21 52.01
C PRO A 23 10.12 -94.82 53.04
N ILE A 24 9.90 -94.56 54.33
CA ILE A 24 10.72 -95.07 55.43
C ILE A 24 9.80 -95.67 56.50
N GLY A 25 9.49 -96.95 56.41
CA GLY A 25 8.81 -97.68 57.48
C GLY A 25 7.77 -98.67 57.01
N GLY A 26 8.12 -99.96 57.07
CA GLY A 26 7.21 -101.08 56.82
C GLY A 26 7.25 -102.10 57.96
N GLY A 27 6.07 -102.42 58.49
CA GLY A 27 5.73 -103.76 58.98
C GLY A 27 5.58 -103.97 60.49
N SER A 28 4.35 -104.21 60.94
CA SER A 28 3.99 -105.36 61.80
C SER A 28 2.46 -105.49 61.94
N LYS A 29 1.92 -106.69 61.67
CA LYS A 29 0.53 -107.13 61.89
C LYS A 29 0.43 -107.97 63.18
N GLN A 30 -0.65 -107.79 63.97
CA GLN A 30 -1.45 -108.77 64.78
C GLN A 30 -2.32 -107.94 65.76
N ALA A 31 -3.57 -108.27 66.14
CA ALA A 31 -4.15 -109.54 66.56
C ALA A 31 -5.71 -109.62 66.37
N ASN A 32 -6.31 -110.67 66.94
CA ASN A 32 -7.49 -111.47 66.58
C ASN A 32 -8.88 -111.04 67.15
N GLN A 33 -9.96 -111.60 66.56
CA GLN A 33 -11.32 -111.97 67.12
C GLN A 33 -12.25 -110.84 67.67
N GLU A 34 -13.60 -110.83 67.61
CA GLU A 34 -14.66 -111.82 67.33
C GLU A 34 -16.06 -111.14 67.12
N THR A 35 -16.94 -111.80 66.34
CA THR A 35 -18.43 -111.85 66.36
C THR A 35 -19.35 -110.81 65.65
N ALA A 36 -20.29 -111.38 64.87
CA ALA A 36 -21.33 -110.85 63.97
C ALA A 36 -22.60 -110.32 64.71
N SER A 37 -23.52 -109.53 64.13
CA SER A 37 -24.49 -109.91 63.06
C SER A 37 -25.22 -108.67 62.51
N THR A 38 -25.01 -108.32 61.24
CA THR A 38 -25.90 -108.42 60.04
C THR A 38 -27.00 -107.37 59.85
N ALA A 39 -26.82 -106.50 58.85
CA ALA A 39 -27.85 -106.07 57.90
C ALA A 39 -27.17 -105.65 56.58
N GLU A 40 -27.80 -106.00 55.45
CA GLU A 40 -27.24 -106.17 54.11
C GLU A 40 -26.90 -104.88 53.34
N THR A 41 -25.88 -104.94 52.48
CA THR A 41 -26.07 -104.57 51.06
C THR A 41 -25.11 -105.36 50.16
N ARG A 42 -25.67 -106.27 49.36
CA ARG A 42 -24.96 -107.10 48.38
C ARG A 42 -24.35 -106.22 47.28
N GLN A 43 -23.06 -106.40 47.01
CA GLN A 43 -22.44 -105.92 45.77
C GLN A 43 -23.10 -106.63 44.58
N ALA A 44 -23.71 -105.84 43.69
CA ALA A 44 -24.13 -106.32 42.39
C ALA A 44 -22.90 -106.60 41.50
N PRO A 45 -22.91 -107.64 40.65
CA PRO A 45 -21.79 -107.92 39.75
C PRO A 45 -21.64 -106.78 38.74
N ARG A 46 -20.42 -106.24 38.59
CA ARG A 46 -20.13 -105.30 37.50
C ARG A 46 -20.24 -106.06 36.17
N LYS A 47 -21.30 -105.77 35.42
CA LYS A 47 -21.44 -106.21 34.02
C LYS A 47 -20.22 -105.73 33.22
N PRO A 48 -19.65 -106.55 32.32
CA PRO A 48 -18.65 -106.08 31.38
C PRO A 48 -19.27 -104.97 30.54
N ILE A 49 -18.66 -103.78 30.56
CA ILE A 49 -19.13 -102.65 29.74
C ILE A 49 -19.02 -103.10 28.27
N PRO A 50 -20.12 -103.14 27.51
CA PRO A 50 -20.07 -103.59 26.12
C PRO A 50 -19.13 -102.67 25.33
N LYS A 51 -18.28 -103.22 24.45
CA LYS A 51 -17.26 -102.44 23.71
C LYS A 51 -17.84 -101.19 22.97
N LYS A 52 -19.15 -101.19 22.67
CA LYS A 52 -19.88 -100.04 22.10
C LYS A 52 -20.04 -98.85 23.05
N THR A 53 -20.17 -99.04 24.37
CA THR A 53 -20.27 -97.92 25.33
C THR A 53 -18.90 -97.32 25.69
N ILE A 54 -17.80 -98.09 25.64
CA ILE A 54 -16.44 -97.52 25.79
C ILE A 54 -16.10 -96.65 24.57
N ILE A 55 -16.46 -97.08 23.36
CA ILE A 55 -16.31 -96.26 22.14
C ILE A 55 -17.17 -94.99 22.24
N LEU A 56 -18.41 -95.08 22.74
CA LEU A 56 -19.29 -93.92 22.96
C LEU A 56 -18.71 -92.92 23.97
N TRP A 57 -18.21 -93.38 25.13
CA TRP A 57 -17.59 -92.49 26.13
C TRP A 57 -16.23 -91.93 25.68
N SER A 58 -15.43 -92.70 24.93
CA SER A 58 -14.19 -92.18 24.32
C SER A 58 -14.49 -91.16 23.22
N SER A 59 -15.56 -91.36 22.45
CA SER A 59 -16.05 -90.42 21.44
C SER A 59 -16.62 -89.15 22.08
N ILE A 60 -17.31 -89.26 23.21
CA ILE A 60 -17.80 -88.11 23.98
C ILE A 60 -16.62 -87.34 24.60
N ALA A 61 -15.65 -88.02 25.20
CA ALA A 61 -14.44 -87.38 25.73
C ALA A 61 -13.62 -86.69 24.63
N ALA A 62 -13.43 -87.34 23.49
CA ALA A 62 -12.77 -86.76 22.32
C ALA A 62 -13.57 -85.55 21.78
N ALA A 63 -14.90 -85.66 21.67
CA ALA A 63 -15.76 -84.55 21.28
C ALA A 63 -15.69 -83.39 22.29
N CYS A 64 -15.63 -83.66 23.60
CA CYS A 64 -15.46 -82.64 24.63
C CYS A 64 -14.09 -81.95 24.55
N VAL A 65 -13.00 -82.68 24.26
CA VAL A 65 -11.67 -82.09 24.06
C VAL A 65 -11.64 -81.24 22.79
N ILE A 66 -12.26 -81.70 21.70
CA ILE A 66 -12.38 -80.93 20.46
C ILE A 66 -13.26 -79.69 20.68
N LEU A 67 -14.38 -79.79 21.39
CA LEU A 67 -15.23 -78.67 21.75
C LEU A 67 -14.53 -77.69 22.69
N PHE A 68 -13.73 -78.18 23.64
CA PHE A 68 -12.92 -77.33 24.52
C PHE A 68 -11.79 -76.63 23.76
N ALA A 69 -11.13 -77.33 22.84
CA ALA A 69 -10.12 -76.74 21.96
C ALA A 69 -10.75 -75.72 20.99
N ALA A 70 -11.91 -76.04 20.40
CA ALA A 70 -12.67 -75.12 19.55
C ALA A 70 -13.19 -73.91 20.35
N TYR A 71 -13.61 -74.12 21.60
CA TYR A 71 -14.02 -73.05 22.51
C TYR A 71 -12.84 -72.15 22.88
N LYS A 72 -11.69 -72.73 23.27
CA LYS A 72 -10.48 -71.96 23.58
C LYS A 72 -9.94 -71.22 22.37
N THR A 73 -10.01 -71.84 21.19
CA THR A 73 -9.64 -71.19 19.93
C THR A 73 -10.62 -70.06 19.61
N GLY A 74 -11.93 -70.30 19.67
CA GLY A 74 -12.95 -69.28 19.45
C GLY A 74 -12.83 -68.10 20.42
N ALA A 75 -12.61 -68.37 21.71
CA ALA A 75 -12.37 -67.36 22.74
C ALA A 75 -11.09 -66.55 22.49
N TYR A 76 -10.03 -67.18 21.96
CA TYR A 76 -8.80 -66.50 21.57
C TYR A 76 -8.96 -65.65 20.30
N PHE A 77 -9.76 -66.08 19.33
CA PHE A 77 -10.02 -65.30 18.11
C PHE A 77 -10.94 -64.10 18.32
N THR A 78 -11.66 -64.05 19.43
CA THR A 78 -12.65 -63.02 19.76
C THR A 78 -12.25 -62.17 20.98
N SER A 79 -11.06 -62.37 21.53
CA SER A 79 -10.62 -61.66 22.73
C SER A 79 -10.30 -60.18 22.46
N LYS A 80 -10.57 -59.33 23.47
CA LYS A 80 -10.19 -57.92 23.49
C LYS A 80 -8.70 -57.73 23.22
N ASP A 81 -7.83 -58.48 23.90
CA ASP A 81 -6.37 -58.36 23.74
C ASP A 81 -5.93 -58.60 22.30
N ARG A 82 -6.53 -59.58 21.60
CA ARG A 82 -6.19 -59.85 20.20
C ARG A 82 -6.65 -58.74 19.27
N LEU A 83 -7.80 -58.13 19.55
CA LEU A 83 -8.28 -56.96 18.81
C LEU A 83 -7.31 -55.78 19.00
N VAL A 84 -6.87 -55.55 20.23
CA VAL A 84 -5.89 -54.50 20.57
C VAL A 84 -4.54 -54.79 19.93
N ASP A 85 -4.02 -56.02 19.97
CA ASP A 85 -2.74 -56.38 19.33
C ASP A 85 -2.78 -56.17 17.81
N LYS A 86 -3.91 -56.49 17.16
CA LYS A 86 -4.09 -56.21 15.72
C LYS A 86 -4.10 -54.72 15.42
N PHE A 87 -4.72 -53.93 16.30
CA PHE A 87 -4.75 -52.46 16.16
C PHE A 87 -3.37 -51.86 16.41
N GLU A 88 -2.65 -52.33 17.43
CA GLU A 88 -1.27 -51.93 17.71
C GLU A 88 -0.34 -52.26 16.56
N GLN A 89 -0.45 -53.47 16.01
CA GLN A 89 0.30 -53.86 14.83
C GLN A 89 -0.03 -52.94 13.63
N ALA A 90 -1.31 -52.67 13.36
CA ALA A 90 -1.70 -51.79 12.27
C ALA A 90 -1.16 -50.36 12.44
N VAL A 91 -1.15 -49.83 13.66
CA VAL A 91 -0.53 -48.52 13.98
C VAL A 91 0.98 -48.56 13.80
N ASN A 92 1.66 -49.62 14.26
CA ASN A 92 3.11 -49.79 14.09
C ASN A 92 3.53 -49.91 12.63
N ASP A 93 2.77 -50.68 11.85
CA ASP A 93 3.01 -50.93 10.43
C ASP A 93 2.57 -49.75 9.55
N GLY A 94 1.85 -48.77 10.13
CA GLY A 94 1.27 -47.64 9.41
C GLY A 94 0.16 -48.04 8.44
N ASP A 95 -0.50 -49.18 8.69
CA ASP A 95 -1.55 -49.74 7.85
C ASP A 95 -2.89 -49.02 8.08
N GLN A 96 -3.06 -47.92 7.34
CA GLN A 96 -4.26 -47.08 7.38
C GLN A 96 -5.54 -47.82 7.00
N ASP A 97 -5.47 -48.80 6.10
CA ASP A 97 -6.65 -49.56 5.66
C ASP A 97 -7.12 -50.49 6.78
N GLN A 98 -6.17 -51.14 7.46
CA GLN A 98 -6.46 -51.98 8.61
C GLN A 98 -6.94 -51.13 9.81
N ILE A 99 -6.34 -49.98 10.08
CA ILE A 99 -6.79 -49.04 11.13
C ILE A 99 -8.24 -48.62 10.89
N ALA A 100 -8.58 -48.17 9.67
CA ALA A 100 -9.95 -47.75 9.34
C ALA A 100 -10.98 -48.88 9.47
N THR A 101 -10.56 -50.14 9.30
CA THR A 101 -11.43 -51.32 9.45
C THR A 101 -11.61 -51.76 10.91
N LEU A 102 -10.59 -51.56 11.74
CA LEU A 102 -10.60 -51.99 13.15
C LEU A 102 -11.30 -51.00 14.07
N LEU A 103 -11.39 -49.72 13.67
CA LEU A 103 -12.08 -48.68 14.43
C LEU A 103 -13.57 -48.64 14.06
N THR A 104 -14.39 -48.39 15.06
CA THR A 104 -15.84 -48.24 14.93
C THR A 104 -16.23 -46.84 15.40
N PRO A 105 -16.82 -45.99 14.53
CA PRO A 105 -17.22 -44.66 14.95
C PRO A 105 -18.38 -44.73 15.96
N VAL A 106 -18.37 -43.86 16.96
CA VAL A 106 -19.47 -43.75 17.94
C VAL A 106 -20.75 -43.21 17.30
N ASN A 107 -20.64 -42.44 16.21
CA ASN A 107 -21.77 -41.92 15.44
C ASN A 107 -21.71 -42.32 13.95
N ASP A 108 -22.86 -42.56 13.34
CA ASP A 108 -22.95 -42.99 11.93
C ASP A 108 -22.49 -41.93 10.91
N ASN A 109 -22.36 -40.67 11.35
CA ASN A 109 -21.95 -39.55 10.51
C ASN A 109 -20.43 -39.51 10.27
N LEU A 110 -19.61 -40.13 11.13
CA LEU A 110 -18.16 -40.22 10.93
C LEU A 110 -17.83 -41.37 9.98
N LYS A 111 -17.25 -41.06 8.83
CA LYS A 111 -16.76 -42.06 7.87
C LYS A 111 -15.27 -42.31 8.07
N LEU A 112 -14.94 -43.56 8.41
CA LEU A 112 -13.56 -44.02 8.53
C LEU A 112 -13.08 -44.53 7.18
N THR A 113 -12.01 -43.92 6.67
CA THR A 113 -11.35 -44.28 5.41
C THR A 113 -9.84 -44.19 5.62
N LYS A 114 -9.08 -44.78 4.70
CA LYS A 114 -7.62 -44.71 4.68
C LYS A 114 -7.08 -43.28 4.87
N ASN A 115 -7.66 -42.31 4.16
CA ASN A 115 -7.22 -40.91 4.23
C ASN A 115 -7.63 -40.25 5.54
N ASN A 116 -8.81 -40.59 6.07
CA ASN A 116 -9.37 -39.93 7.25
C ASN A 116 -8.71 -40.40 8.56
N VAL A 117 -8.10 -41.59 8.60
CA VAL A 117 -7.37 -42.08 9.78
C VAL A 117 -5.90 -41.64 9.84
N LYS A 118 -5.40 -41.03 8.77
CA LYS A 118 -4.01 -40.54 8.70
C LYS A 118 -3.69 -39.52 9.80
N PRO A 119 -4.52 -38.50 10.10
CA PRO A 119 -4.31 -37.56 11.21
C PRO A 119 -4.08 -38.24 12.56
N PHE A 120 -4.87 -39.27 12.84
CA PHE A 120 -4.76 -40.07 14.06
C PHE A 120 -3.44 -40.86 14.10
N LEU A 121 -3.07 -41.49 12.98
CA LEU A 121 -1.81 -42.21 12.88
C LEU A 121 -0.59 -41.30 13.03
N THR A 122 -0.62 -40.09 12.45
CA THR A 122 0.45 -39.09 12.62
C THR A 122 0.62 -38.74 14.10
N TYR A 123 -0.48 -38.42 14.80
CA TYR A 123 -0.46 -38.11 16.23
C TYR A 123 0.22 -39.22 17.06
N LEU A 124 -0.18 -40.49 16.88
CA LEU A 124 0.42 -41.61 17.63
C LEU A 124 1.89 -41.86 17.29
N LYS A 125 2.31 -41.51 16.08
CA LYS A 125 3.71 -41.63 15.66
C LYS A 125 4.58 -40.54 16.28
N ASP A 126 4.06 -39.32 16.35
CA ASP A 126 4.80 -38.16 16.85
C ASP A 126 4.78 -38.09 18.39
N HIS A 127 3.82 -38.79 19.03
CA HIS A 127 3.69 -38.94 20.48
C HIS A 127 3.73 -40.41 20.95
N PRO A 128 4.91 -41.06 20.97
CA PRO A 128 5.04 -42.46 21.34
C PRO A 128 4.63 -42.76 22.78
N ASP A 129 4.80 -41.81 23.70
CA ASP A 129 4.34 -41.91 25.09
C ASP A 129 2.80 -42.00 25.18
N LYS A 130 2.09 -41.15 24.42
CA LYS A 130 0.63 -41.15 24.35
C LYS A 130 0.09 -42.39 23.68
N LYS A 131 0.81 -42.90 22.68
CA LYS A 131 0.52 -44.18 22.04
C LYS A 131 0.63 -45.33 23.04
N ASP A 132 1.68 -45.40 23.83
CA ASP A 132 1.85 -46.44 24.86
C ASP A 132 0.75 -46.36 25.93
N GLU A 133 0.39 -45.14 26.36
CA GLU A 133 -0.73 -44.89 27.28
C GLU A 133 -2.07 -45.38 26.70
N LEU A 134 -2.34 -45.09 25.42
CA LEU A 134 -3.55 -45.56 24.73
C LEU A 134 -3.62 -47.09 24.68
N PHE A 135 -2.53 -47.76 24.31
CA PHE A 135 -2.54 -49.23 24.24
C PHE A 135 -2.59 -49.88 25.63
N ALA A 136 -2.06 -49.23 26.66
CA ALA A 136 -2.25 -49.66 28.04
C ALA A 136 -3.72 -49.52 28.47
N SER A 137 -4.36 -48.38 28.15
CA SER A 137 -5.76 -48.12 28.52
C SER A 137 -6.74 -49.06 27.81
N LEU A 138 -6.47 -49.44 26.56
CA LEU A 138 -7.27 -50.42 25.82
C LEU A 138 -7.23 -51.83 26.43
N ARG A 139 -6.12 -52.18 27.08
CA ARG A 139 -5.93 -53.49 27.74
C ARG A 139 -6.54 -53.52 29.15
N ASP A 140 -6.59 -52.39 29.84
CA ASP A 140 -7.18 -52.27 31.17
C ASP A 140 -8.71 -52.10 31.10
N GLU A 141 -9.47 -52.91 31.86
CA GLU A 141 -10.94 -52.81 31.93
C GLU A 141 -11.42 -51.70 32.87
N THR A 142 -10.53 -51.15 33.70
CA THR A 142 -10.83 -50.11 34.69
C THR A 142 -10.39 -48.71 34.25
N ALA A 143 -9.69 -48.61 33.11
CA ALA A 143 -9.24 -47.34 32.57
C ALA A 143 -10.39 -46.45 32.13
N GLN A 144 -10.20 -45.13 32.30
CA GLN A 144 -11.12 -44.13 31.78
C GLN A 144 -11.14 -44.18 30.25
N LYS A 145 -12.30 -43.89 29.64
CA LYS A 145 -12.42 -43.84 28.18
C LYS A 145 -11.48 -42.78 27.61
N ASP A 146 -10.54 -43.22 26.78
CA ASP A 146 -9.58 -42.40 26.04
C ASP A 146 -10.11 -42.08 24.62
N ILE A 147 -9.28 -41.48 23.76
CA ILE A 147 -9.59 -41.16 22.36
C ILE A 147 -10.08 -42.37 21.55
N VAL A 148 -9.57 -43.56 21.88
CA VAL A 148 -10.11 -44.85 21.43
C VAL A 148 -10.33 -45.70 22.67
N TYR A 149 -11.48 -46.35 22.76
CA TYR A 149 -11.81 -47.23 23.87
C TYR A 149 -12.45 -48.53 23.39
N ALA A 150 -12.14 -49.63 24.07
CA ALA A 150 -12.77 -50.91 23.81
C ALA A 150 -14.15 -50.98 24.49
N GLU A 151 -15.19 -51.33 23.74
CA GLU A 151 -16.54 -51.51 24.27
C GLU A 151 -17.08 -52.88 23.88
N LYS A 152 -17.68 -53.57 24.84
CA LYS A 152 -18.29 -54.88 24.60
C LYS A 152 -19.63 -54.71 23.91
N ASP A 153 -19.72 -55.15 22.66
CA ASP A 153 -20.95 -55.12 21.86
C ASP A 153 -21.48 -56.53 21.61
N GLY A 154 -22.20 -57.06 22.61
CA GLY A 154 -22.91 -58.33 22.48
C GLY A 154 -22.03 -59.58 22.47
N LYS A 155 -22.36 -60.53 21.59
CA LYS A 155 -21.74 -61.87 21.52
C LYS A 155 -21.42 -62.27 20.09
N SER A 156 -20.17 -62.69 19.84
CA SER A 156 -19.78 -63.36 18.61
C SER A 156 -20.01 -64.86 18.72
N LEU A 157 -20.52 -65.49 17.64
CA LEU A 157 -20.82 -66.93 17.57
C LEU A 157 -21.68 -67.43 18.76
N LEU A 158 -22.59 -66.59 19.26
CA LEU A 158 -23.51 -66.83 20.40
C LEU A 158 -22.86 -67.01 21.79
N VAL A 159 -21.57 -67.34 21.88
CA VAL A 159 -20.93 -67.71 23.16
C VAL A 159 -19.77 -66.81 23.56
N PHE A 160 -19.09 -66.17 22.61
CA PHE A 160 -17.90 -65.35 22.89
C PHE A 160 -18.26 -63.88 22.98
N ASP A 161 -17.57 -63.14 23.84
CA ASP A 161 -17.74 -61.69 23.89
C ASP A 161 -17.23 -61.06 22.59
N HIS A 162 -17.94 -60.05 22.10
CA HIS A 162 -17.51 -59.25 20.97
C HIS A 162 -17.17 -57.85 21.47
N TYR A 163 -16.06 -57.31 20.97
CA TYR A 163 -15.55 -56.00 21.35
C TYR A 163 -15.34 -55.16 20.10
N ASP A 164 -15.68 -53.88 20.22
CA ASP A 164 -15.40 -52.84 19.23
C ASP A 164 -14.38 -51.85 19.79
N LEU A 165 -13.51 -51.32 18.93
CA LEU A 165 -12.68 -50.17 19.25
C LEU A 165 -13.43 -48.91 18.85
N LYS A 166 -14.12 -48.30 19.80
CA LYS A 166 -14.93 -47.11 19.57
C LYS A 166 -14.06 -45.86 19.51
N VAL A 167 -14.35 -44.98 18.55
CA VAL A 167 -13.71 -43.67 18.43
C VAL A 167 -14.75 -42.55 18.33
N ALA A 168 -14.63 -41.55 19.20
CA ALA A 168 -15.51 -40.39 19.22
C ALA A 168 -15.01 -39.32 18.24
N PRO A 169 -15.89 -38.71 17.43
CA PRO A 169 -15.48 -37.66 16.51
C PRO A 169 -15.13 -36.36 17.24
N VAL A 170 -14.29 -35.57 16.59
CA VAL A 170 -13.97 -34.20 16.95
C VAL A 170 -14.52 -33.24 15.90
N TYR A 171 -14.81 -32.01 16.34
CA TYR A 171 -15.32 -30.94 15.49
C TYR A 171 -14.48 -29.68 15.67
N PHE A 172 -14.29 -28.91 14.60
CA PHE A 172 -13.63 -27.60 14.67
C PHE A 172 -14.69 -26.50 14.60
N GLU A 173 -14.71 -25.62 15.59
CA GLU A 173 -15.50 -24.39 15.59
C GLU A 173 -14.63 -23.25 15.06
N VAL A 174 -14.69 -23.03 13.75
CA VAL A 174 -13.77 -22.13 13.04
C VAL A 174 -14.44 -20.79 12.78
N SER A 175 -13.81 -19.70 13.22
CA SER A 175 -14.22 -18.32 12.90
C SER A 175 -13.16 -17.62 12.05
N SER A 176 -13.59 -16.61 11.29
CA SER A 176 -12.72 -15.67 10.59
C SER A 176 -13.44 -14.33 10.47
N ASN A 177 -12.66 -13.25 10.40
CA ASN A 177 -13.12 -11.85 10.33
C ASN A 177 -13.76 -11.46 8.98
N TYR A 178 -13.65 -12.30 7.94
CA TYR A 178 -14.24 -12.01 6.63
C TYR A 178 -15.25 -13.07 6.18
N LYS A 179 -16.38 -12.60 5.63
CA LYS A 179 -17.37 -13.46 4.93
C LYS A 179 -16.78 -14.00 3.63
N ASN A 180 -17.34 -15.12 3.14
CA ASN A 180 -16.91 -15.80 1.92
C ASN A 180 -15.45 -16.25 1.95
N THR A 181 -14.90 -16.45 3.15
CA THR A 181 -13.57 -17.04 3.34
C THR A 181 -13.70 -18.56 3.27
N ASP A 182 -12.94 -19.18 2.37
CA ASP A 182 -12.94 -20.63 2.20
C ASP A 182 -12.13 -21.28 3.33
N LEU A 183 -12.70 -22.32 3.93
CA LEU A 183 -12.12 -23.03 5.06
C LEU A 183 -11.69 -24.42 4.60
N TYR A 184 -10.47 -24.80 5.00
CA TYR A 184 -9.88 -26.08 4.65
C TYR A 184 -9.40 -26.81 5.88
N VAL A 185 -9.50 -28.14 5.83
CA VAL A 185 -8.90 -29.06 6.80
C VAL A 185 -7.99 -29.99 6.03
N ASN A 186 -6.69 -30.02 6.35
CA ASN A 186 -5.68 -30.81 5.64
C ASN A 186 -5.69 -30.62 4.11
N LYS A 187 -5.92 -29.38 3.66
CA LYS A 187 -6.04 -28.94 2.23
C LYS A 187 -7.32 -29.36 1.52
N GLU A 188 -8.22 -30.09 2.17
CA GLU A 188 -9.55 -30.39 1.63
C GLU A 188 -10.52 -29.27 2.01
N GLU A 189 -11.32 -28.82 1.04
CA GLU A 189 -12.33 -27.78 1.27
C GLU A 189 -13.41 -28.33 2.19
N ALA A 190 -13.57 -27.70 3.36
CA ALA A 190 -14.47 -28.15 4.41
C ALA A 190 -15.73 -27.26 4.55
N GLY A 191 -15.66 -26.03 4.04
CA GLY A 191 -16.78 -25.09 4.04
C GLY A 191 -16.33 -23.66 3.80
N SER A 192 -17.19 -22.70 4.10
CA SER A 192 -16.88 -21.27 4.00
C SER A 192 -17.59 -20.45 5.06
N VAL A 193 -17.02 -19.29 5.37
CA VAL A 193 -17.54 -18.37 6.39
C VAL A 193 -18.75 -17.62 5.85
N LYS A 194 -19.94 -17.91 6.39
CA LYS A 194 -21.21 -17.31 5.93
C LYS A 194 -21.41 -15.88 6.44
N LYS A 195 -20.94 -15.60 7.66
CA LYS A 195 -20.97 -14.29 8.30
C LYS A 195 -19.65 -14.09 9.03
N ALA A 196 -19.07 -12.89 8.92
CA ALA A 196 -17.87 -12.50 9.65
C ALA A 196 -18.04 -12.77 11.15
N ASP A 197 -16.96 -13.23 11.79
CA ASP A 197 -16.84 -13.55 13.22
C ASP A 197 -17.79 -14.64 13.73
N GLN A 198 -18.63 -15.23 12.88
CA GLN A 198 -19.51 -16.33 13.25
C GLN A 198 -18.79 -17.66 13.04
N ALA A 199 -18.59 -18.40 14.14
CA ALA A 199 -18.03 -19.75 14.10
C ALA A 199 -18.86 -20.69 13.21
N GLN A 200 -18.16 -21.50 12.42
CA GLN A 200 -18.71 -22.59 11.61
C GLN A 200 -18.20 -23.91 12.17
N THR A 201 -19.10 -24.87 12.37
CA THR A 201 -18.74 -26.24 12.76
C THR A 201 -18.26 -27.02 11.54
N LEU A 202 -17.00 -27.46 11.55
CA LEU A 202 -16.41 -28.36 10.55
C LEU A 202 -16.27 -29.76 11.17
N GLY A 203 -16.64 -30.79 10.41
CA GLY A 203 -16.54 -32.18 10.82
C GLY A 203 -17.79 -32.99 10.48
N PRO A 204 -17.90 -34.23 10.99
CA PRO A 204 -17.02 -34.87 11.99
C PRO A 204 -15.64 -35.30 11.46
N TYR A 205 -14.61 -35.24 12.31
CA TYR A 205 -13.27 -35.77 12.07
C TYR A 205 -12.86 -36.79 13.15
N ILE A 206 -11.84 -37.62 12.90
CA ILE A 206 -11.26 -38.49 13.93
C ILE A 206 -10.30 -37.67 14.83
N PRO A 207 -10.09 -38.01 16.11
CA PRO A 207 -9.04 -37.36 16.90
C PRO A 207 -7.66 -37.49 16.22
N GLY A 208 -6.83 -36.46 16.27
CA GLY A 208 -5.51 -36.48 15.62
C GLY A 208 -4.95 -35.10 15.30
N GLU A 209 -3.95 -35.06 14.40
CA GLU A 209 -3.29 -33.81 14.00
C GLU A 209 -3.81 -33.25 12.68
N TYR A 210 -4.17 -31.96 12.71
CA TYR A 210 -4.81 -31.26 11.60
C TYR A 210 -4.17 -29.91 11.35
N THR A 211 -4.00 -29.56 10.07
CA THR A 211 -3.81 -28.16 9.66
C THR A 211 -5.16 -27.60 9.21
N VAL A 212 -5.67 -26.60 9.92
CA VAL A 212 -6.88 -25.88 9.54
C VAL A 212 -6.47 -24.54 8.94
N SER A 213 -7.07 -24.15 7.81
CA SER A 213 -6.70 -22.92 7.14
C SER A 213 -7.87 -22.17 6.54
N ALA A 214 -7.76 -20.85 6.55
CA ALA A 214 -8.68 -19.93 5.93
C ALA A 214 -8.00 -19.31 4.71
N LYS A 215 -8.71 -19.24 3.59
CA LYS A 215 -8.25 -18.56 2.37
C LYS A 215 -9.34 -17.62 1.87
N LEU A 216 -8.98 -16.37 1.69
CA LEU A 216 -9.84 -15.38 1.03
C LEU A 216 -9.14 -14.87 -0.21
N LYS A 217 -9.78 -15.02 -1.36
CA LYS A 217 -9.28 -14.54 -2.63
C LYS A 217 -9.98 -13.25 -3.03
N ASN A 218 -9.20 -12.21 -3.33
CA ASN A 218 -9.70 -11.01 -3.98
C ASN A 218 -8.96 -10.78 -5.32
N ASP A 219 -9.24 -9.66 -5.98
CA ASP A 219 -8.67 -9.39 -7.31
C ASP A 219 -7.18 -9.08 -7.30
N VAL A 220 -6.59 -8.74 -6.14
CA VAL A 220 -5.23 -8.17 -6.03
C VAL A 220 -4.31 -8.95 -5.09
N VAL A 221 -4.86 -9.78 -4.19
CA VAL A 221 -4.13 -10.60 -3.22
C VAL A 221 -4.93 -11.84 -2.79
N ASP A 222 -4.22 -12.94 -2.54
CA ASP A 222 -4.75 -14.16 -1.91
C ASP A 222 -4.35 -14.14 -0.42
N LEU A 223 -5.29 -13.90 0.49
CA LEU A 223 -5.06 -13.92 1.92
C LEU A 223 -5.16 -15.36 2.44
N VAL A 224 -4.19 -15.79 3.25
CA VAL A 224 -4.14 -17.15 3.79
C VAL A 224 -3.66 -17.13 5.24
N LYS A 225 -4.40 -17.77 6.15
CA LYS A 225 -3.96 -18.10 7.51
C LYS A 225 -4.08 -19.59 7.76
N LYS A 226 -3.12 -20.17 8.49
CA LYS A 226 -3.06 -21.60 8.82
C LYS A 226 -2.74 -21.77 10.30
N GLU A 227 -3.37 -22.75 10.91
CA GLU A 227 -3.12 -23.16 12.29
C GLU A 227 -3.02 -24.69 12.34
N ASP A 228 -2.03 -25.20 13.05
CA ASP A 228 -1.86 -26.63 13.31
C ASP A 228 -2.48 -26.96 14.68
N ILE A 229 -3.30 -28.00 14.71
CA ILE A 229 -4.16 -28.34 15.85
C ILE A 229 -4.01 -29.82 16.20
N GLN A 230 -3.76 -30.08 17.48
CA GLN A 230 -3.85 -31.42 18.07
C GLN A 230 -5.26 -31.62 18.62
N ALA A 231 -6.14 -32.25 17.83
CA ALA A 231 -7.55 -32.44 18.17
C ALA A 231 -7.73 -33.71 19.02
N ILE A 232 -7.31 -33.65 20.29
CA ILE A 232 -7.29 -34.78 21.25
C ILE A 232 -7.93 -34.36 22.58
N GLY A 233 -8.65 -35.26 23.23
CA GLY A 233 -9.20 -35.07 24.59
C GLY A 233 -10.57 -34.38 24.65
N ASP A 234 -10.80 -33.36 23.81
CA ASP A 234 -12.08 -32.67 23.70
C ASP A 234 -12.86 -33.08 22.44
N SER A 235 -14.17 -32.85 22.43
CA SER A 235 -15.04 -33.10 21.27
C SER A 235 -15.14 -31.91 20.31
N SER A 236 -14.75 -30.70 20.76
CA SER A 236 -14.88 -29.46 20.00
C SER A 236 -13.70 -28.54 20.26
N PHE A 237 -13.07 -28.06 19.18
CA PHE A 237 -11.88 -27.21 19.22
C PHE A 237 -12.19 -25.88 18.54
N ARG A 238 -12.02 -24.76 19.26
CA ARG A 238 -12.21 -23.43 18.70
C ARG A 238 -10.95 -22.98 17.94
N VAL A 239 -11.13 -22.46 16.74
CA VAL A 239 -10.03 -22.01 15.87
C VAL A 239 -10.35 -20.63 15.32
N ASP A 240 -9.49 -19.66 15.64
CA ASP A 240 -9.62 -18.30 15.12
C ASP A 240 -8.65 -18.08 13.95
N LEU A 241 -9.21 -18.09 12.74
CA LEU A 241 -8.51 -17.85 11.49
C LEU A 241 -8.77 -16.44 10.96
N SER A 242 -8.75 -15.44 11.85
CA SER A 242 -8.76 -14.03 11.46
C SER A 242 -7.57 -13.71 10.56
N LEU A 243 -7.86 -13.24 9.35
CA LEU A 243 -6.87 -12.86 8.33
C LEU A 243 -6.29 -11.49 8.68
N GLU A 244 -4.96 -11.38 8.60
CA GLU A 244 -4.20 -10.14 8.81
C GLU A 244 -4.33 -9.25 7.57
N ALA A 245 -5.45 -8.55 7.47
CA ALA A 245 -5.74 -7.62 6.40
C ALA A 245 -6.74 -6.57 6.89
N ASP A 246 -6.79 -5.45 6.20
CA ASP A 246 -7.66 -4.32 6.53
C ASP A 246 -8.39 -3.79 5.30
N ASP A 247 -9.53 -3.16 5.53
CA ASP A 247 -10.15 -2.28 4.54
C ASP A 247 -9.41 -0.93 4.57
N VAL A 248 -8.78 -0.56 3.46
CA VAL A 248 -7.93 0.63 3.37
C VAL A 248 -8.70 1.73 2.65
N THR A 249 -8.74 2.91 3.26
CA THR A 249 -9.27 4.13 2.67
C THR A 249 -8.15 4.89 1.97
N PHE A 250 -8.37 5.21 0.70
CA PHE A 250 -7.46 6.01 -0.11
C PHE A 250 -8.07 7.39 -0.34
N SER A 251 -7.29 8.44 -0.13
CA SER A 251 -7.61 9.83 -0.48
C SER A 251 -6.42 10.48 -1.18
N LEU A 252 -6.64 11.63 -1.80
CA LEU A 252 -5.55 12.47 -2.33
C LEU A 252 -5.19 13.54 -1.31
N ALA A 253 -3.90 13.81 -1.14
CA ALA A 253 -3.41 15.00 -0.42
C ALA A 253 -3.73 16.29 -1.20
N ASP A 254 -3.73 16.19 -2.52
CA ASP A 254 -3.92 17.29 -3.45
C ASP A 254 -5.39 17.77 -3.48
N ASP A 255 -5.62 19.10 -3.44
CA ASP A 255 -6.96 19.69 -3.65
C ASP A 255 -7.35 19.63 -5.14
N ILE A 256 -7.72 18.43 -5.59
CA ILE A 256 -8.18 18.15 -6.94
C ILE A 256 -9.68 17.88 -6.91
N LYS A 257 -10.44 18.83 -7.47
CA LYS A 257 -11.91 18.81 -7.43
C LYS A 257 -12.52 17.87 -8.46
N SER A 258 -11.81 17.67 -9.57
CA SER A 258 -12.28 16.84 -10.67
C SER A 258 -11.13 16.29 -11.50
N GLY A 259 -11.24 15.02 -11.85
CA GLY A 259 -10.30 14.31 -12.71
C GLY A 259 -10.90 13.01 -13.22
N LYS A 260 -10.19 12.36 -14.13
CA LYS A 260 -10.53 11.00 -14.59
C LYS A 260 -9.30 10.14 -14.40
N GLY A 261 -9.47 9.06 -13.66
CA GLY A 261 -8.39 8.15 -13.35
C GLY A 261 -8.90 6.87 -12.71
N ASP A 262 -7.95 6.02 -12.36
CA ASP A 262 -8.20 4.76 -11.70
C ASP A 262 -7.17 4.56 -10.59
N LEU A 263 -7.59 3.94 -9.50
CA LEU A 263 -6.70 3.48 -8.44
C LEU A 263 -6.17 2.09 -8.80
N LEU A 264 -4.87 1.90 -8.61
CA LEU A 264 -4.17 0.66 -8.93
C LEU A 264 -3.52 0.12 -7.68
N ILE A 265 -3.78 -1.15 -7.37
CA ILE A 265 -3.13 -1.89 -6.29
C ILE A 265 -2.22 -2.93 -6.92
N ASN A 266 -0.94 -2.93 -6.57
CA ASN A 266 0.12 -3.72 -7.23
C ASN A 266 0.11 -3.59 -8.76
N GLY A 267 -0.20 -2.38 -9.24
CA GLY A 267 -0.28 -2.08 -10.67
C GLY A 267 -1.50 -2.66 -11.40
N LYS A 268 -2.45 -3.30 -10.69
CA LYS A 268 -3.73 -3.73 -11.24
C LYS A 268 -4.82 -2.73 -10.87
N SER A 269 -5.57 -2.28 -11.87
CA SER A 269 -6.74 -1.40 -11.65
C SER A 269 -7.81 -2.10 -10.82
N ILE A 270 -8.38 -1.35 -9.88
CA ILE A 270 -9.54 -1.78 -9.07
C ILE A 270 -10.84 -1.07 -9.47
N HIS A 271 -10.83 -0.33 -10.58
CA HIS A 271 -11.96 0.42 -11.14
C HIS A 271 -12.60 1.39 -10.14
N LYS A 272 -11.76 2.12 -9.41
CA LYS A 272 -12.17 3.12 -8.42
C LYS A 272 -11.62 4.49 -8.79
N ASP A 273 -12.48 5.49 -8.65
CA ASP A 273 -12.17 6.90 -8.91
C ASP A 273 -11.22 7.42 -7.81
N PRO A 274 -9.95 7.72 -8.13
CA PRO A 274 -8.96 8.13 -7.14
C PRO A 274 -9.18 9.58 -6.67
N PHE A 275 -9.99 10.37 -7.37
CA PHE A 275 -10.27 11.78 -7.01
C PHE A 275 -11.36 11.91 -5.94
N LYS A 276 -11.73 10.80 -5.29
CA LYS A 276 -12.67 10.74 -4.17
C LYS A 276 -12.09 9.81 -3.12
N SER A 277 -12.44 10.06 -1.87
CA SER A 277 -12.18 9.11 -0.80
C SER A 277 -12.87 7.78 -1.12
N VAL A 278 -12.09 6.71 -1.18
CA VAL A 278 -12.58 5.36 -1.51
C VAL A 278 -11.97 4.32 -0.58
N THR A 279 -12.82 3.47 -0.02
CA THR A 279 -12.38 2.32 0.77
C THR A 279 -12.37 1.07 -0.11
N TYR A 280 -11.27 0.32 -0.07
CA TYR A 280 -11.11 -0.95 -0.76
C TYR A 280 -10.35 -1.95 0.12
N GLY A 281 -10.83 -3.19 0.14
CA GLY A 281 -10.21 -4.24 0.93
C GLY A 281 -10.93 -5.58 0.79
N PRO A 282 -10.40 -6.61 1.44
CA PRO A 282 -9.27 -6.54 2.40
C PRO A 282 -7.88 -6.53 1.73
N LEU A 283 -6.96 -5.70 2.22
CA LEU A 283 -5.57 -5.56 1.73
C LEU A 283 -4.55 -5.83 2.85
N LEU A 284 -3.33 -6.22 2.47
CA LEU A 284 -2.20 -6.25 3.40
C LEU A 284 -1.71 -4.82 3.65
N THR A 285 -1.52 -4.49 4.92
CA THR A 285 -1.03 -3.20 5.45
C THR A 285 0.38 -3.33 6.02
N ASP A 286 1.15 -4.33 5.59
CA ASP A 286 2.52 -4.59 6.03
C ASP A 286 3.58 -3.94 5.13
N GLY A 287 3.17 -3.08 4.20
CA GLY A 287 4.02 -2.45 3.19
C GLY A 287 4.43 -3.34 2.02
N SER A 288 3.98 -4.61 1.97
CA SER A 288 4.29 -5.52 0.86
C SER A 288 3.51 -5.20 -0.43
N MET A 289 2.38 -4.52 -0.29
CA MET A 289 1.53 -4.07 -1.39
C MET A 289 1.77 -2.60 -1.69
N THR A 290 1.47 -2.18 -2.92
CA THR A 290 1.63 -0.78 -3.35
C THR A 290 0.35 -0.23 -3.97
N ALA A 291 0.06 1.05 -3.71
CA ALA A 291 -1.00 1.82 -4.33
C ALA A 291 -0.41 2.85 -5.31
N SER A 292 -1.04 3.05 -6.45
CA SER A 292 -0.66 4.09 -7.43
C SER A 292 -1.91 4.58 -8.15
N VAL A 293 -1.85 5.79 -8.72
CA VAL A 293 -2.94 6.37 -9.48
C VAL A 293 -2.55 6.44 -10.95
N GLU A 294 -3.45 6.01 -11.82
CA GLU A 294 -3.36 6.27 -13.26
C GLU A 294 -4.41 7.30 -13.63
N ALA A 295 -3.99 8.48 -14.10
CA ALA A 295 -4.89 9.61 -14.35
C ALA A 295 -4.69 10.21 -15.74
N GLU A 296 -5.79 10.74 -16.30
CA GLU A 296 -5.82 11.50 -17.55
C GLU A 296 -5.75 13.00 -17.22
N PHE A 297 -4.60 13.62 -17.49
CA PHE A 297 -4.38 15.04 -17.34
C PHE A 297 -4.45 15.77 -18.70
N PRO A 298 -4.64 17.11 -18.71
CA PRO A 298 -4.63 17.88 -19.95
C PRO A 298 -3.30 17.85 -20.74
N TRP A 299 -2.19 17.48 -20.11
CA TRP A 299 -0.88 17.30 -20.74
C TRP A 299 -0.57 15.85 -21.12
N GLY A 300 -1.38 14.88 -20.68
CA GLY A 300 -1.16 13.48 -21.00
C GLY A 300 -1.76 12.53 -19.97
N LYS A 301 -1.80 11.25 -20.33
CA LYS A 301 -2.13 10.19 -19.39
C LYS A 301 -0.85 9.76 -18.68
N THR A 302 -0.87 9.71 -17.35
CA THR A 302 0.30 9.36 -16.56
C THR A 302 -0.08 8.45 -15.40
N LYS A 303 0.93 7.78 -14.85
CA LYS A 303 0.82 6.89 -13.71
C LYS A 303 1.81 7.34 -12.65
N THR A 304 1.33 7.51 -11.41
CA THR A 304 2.18 7.87 -10.28
C THR A 304 3.09 6.71 -9.89
N ALA A 305 4.14 7.01 -9.12
CA ALA A 305 4.91 5.98 -8.43
C ALA A 305 4.01 5.16 -7.48
N GLY A 306 4.42 3.92 -7.21
CA GLY A 306 3.76 3.07 -6.22
C GLY A 306 4.17 3.46 -4.81
N VAL A 307 3.20 3.78 -3.97
CA VAL A 307 3.36 4.04 -2.54
C VAL A 307 3.05 2.74 -1.78
N PRO A 308 3.94 2.25 -0.89
CA PRO A 308 3.63 1.10 -0.04
C PRO A 308 2.34 1.30 0.77
N ILE A 309 1.56 0.25 0.94
CA ILE A 309 0.35 0.26 1.77
C ILE A 309 0.74 -0.26 3.14
N ASP A 310 0.95 0.66 4.08
CA ASP A 310 1.39 0.38 5.46
C ASP A 310 0.46 0.96 6.54
N ASP A 311 -0.66 1.59 6.12
CA ASP A 311 -1.70 2.12 6.99
C ASP A 311 -3.10 1.85 6.41
N LYS A 312 -4.14 2.00 7.24
CA LYS A 312 -5.56 1.91 6.86
C LYS A 312 -6.07 3.17 6.19
N GLU A 313 -5.43 4.31 6.45
CA GLU A 313 -5.76 5.60 5.84
C GLU A 313 -4.55 6.05 5.01
N MET A 314 -4.64 5.87 3.70
CA MET A 314 -3.59 6.18 2.75
C MET A 314 -3.88 7.51 2.06
N GLU A 315 -3.02 8.49 2.30
CA GLU A 315 -3.07 9.77 1.59
C GLU A 315 -2.05 9.76 0.43
N LEU A 316 -2.55 9.74 -0.80
CA LEU A 316 -1.74 9.66 -2.00
C LEU A 316 -1.47 11.06 -2.55
N THR A 317 -0.22 11.33 -2.94
CA THR A 317 0.15 12.56 -3.65
C THR A 317 0.36 12.26 -5.13
N LEU A 318 -0.23 13.07 -6.01
CA LEU A 318 -0.10 12.95 -7.45
C LEU A 318 1.14 13.72 -7.92
N ILE A 319 2.28 13.04 -7.94
CA ILE A 319 3.51 13.58 -8.49
C ILE A 319 3.48 13.44 -10.03
N PRO A 320 3.71 14.53 -10.80
CA PRO A 320 3.84 14.45 -12.25
C PRO A 320 4.98 13.51 -12.69
N ASP A 321 4.88 12.93 -13.88
CA ASP A 321 5.98 12.14 -14.44
C ASP A 321 7.23 12.99 -14.74
N GLN A 322 8.36 12.31 -14.93
CA GLN A 322 9.67 12.95 -15.13
C GLN A 322 9.69 13.92 -16.31
N ASP A 323 9.04 13.57 -17.42
CA ASP A 323 8.97 14.42 -18.61
C ASP A 323 8.19 15.72 -18.32
N THR A 324 7.08 15.61 -17.59
CA THR A 324 6.26 16.76 -17.16
C THR A 324 7.03 17.62 -16.16
N GLN A 325 7.69 17.01 -15.17
CA GLN A 325 8.54 17.71 -14.21
C GLN A 325 9.64 18.50 -14.93
N GLU A 326 10.32 17.91 -15.91
CA GLU A 326 11.36 18.57 -16.70
C GLU A 326 10.81 19.73 -17.52
N GLN A 327 9.61 19.60 -18.12
CA GLN A 327 8.95 20.71 -18.80
C GLN A 327 8.68 21.88 -17.85
N ILE A 328 8.17 21.60 -16.64
CA ILE A 328 7.87 22.61 -15.61
C ILE A 328 9.15 23.33 -15.15
N MET A 329 10.17 22.57 -14.75
CA MET A 329 11.45 23.14 -14.28
C MET A 329 12.11 24.00 -15.38
N ASN A 330 12.10 23.55 -16.64
CA ASN A 330 12.62 24.34 -17.75
C ASN A 330 11.81 25.62 -18.00
N THR A 331 10.51 25.60 -17.74
CA THR A 331 9.64 26.78 -17.85
C THR A 331 10.01 27.79 -16.76
N ILE A 332 10.21 27.34 -15.52
CA ILE A 332 10.67 28.17 -14.40
C ILE A 332 12.02 28.81 -14.73
N VAL A 333 13.03 28.00 -15.09
CA VAL A 333 14.38 28.48 -15.42
C VAL A 333 14.37 29.49 -16.58
N LYS A 334 13.50 29.30 -17.58
CA LYS A 334 13.32 30.25 -18.67
C LYS A 334 12.70 31.56 -18.18
N THR A 335 11.67 31.49 -17.33
CA THR A 335 11.04 32.67 -16.73
C THR A 335 12.00 33.42 -15.82
N THR A 336 12.81 32.75 -14.98
CA THR A 336 13.83 33.40 -14.13
C THR A 336 14.79 34.24 -14.96
N LYS A 337 15.29 33.71 -16.10
CA LYS A 337 16.15 34.48 -17.01
C LYS A 337 15.44 35.71 -17.59
N GLN A 338 14.18 35.56 -18.00
CA GLN A 338 13.37 36.67 -18.51
C GLN A 338 13.08 37.70 -17.43
N TYR A 339 12.88 37.26 -16.19
CA TYR A 339 12.66 38.11 -15.02
C TYR A 339 13.91 38.91 -14.67
N SER A 340 15.09 38.28 -14.54
CA SER A 340 16.37 39.00 -14.33
C SER A 340 16.63 40.06 -15.41
N LYS A 341 16.31 39.74 -16.68
CA LYS A 341 16.42 40.71 -17.78
C LYS A 341 15.40 41.85 -17.64
N ALA A 342 14.14 41.54 -17.35
CA ALA A 342 13.07 42.53 -17.14
C ALA A 342 13.34 43.46 -15.95
N LEU A 343 13.92 42.95 -14.86
CA LEU A 343 14.38 43.76 -13.74
C LEU A 343 15.51 44.72 -14.14
N SER A 344 16.24 44.44 -15.22
CA SER A 344 17.32 45.30 -15.69
C SER A 344 16.88 46.35 -16.70
N ASP A 345 16.02 46.00 -17.66
CA ASP A 345 15.62 46.90 -18.76
C ASP A 345 14.19 47.47 -18.58
N GLY A 346 13.41 46.94 -17.64
CA GLY A 346 12.02 47.29 -17.40
C GLY A 346 11.03 46.76 -18.45
N ASN A 347 11.49 45.96 -19.41
CA ASN A 347 10.64 45.39 -20.45
C ASN A 347 10.03 44.07 -19.97
N THR A 348 8.80 44.11 -19.46
CA THR A 348 8.08 42.91 -19.00
C THR A 348 7.41 42.12 -20.13
N ALA A 349 7.31 42.68 -21.35
CA ALA A 349 6.72 42.00 -22.49
C ALA A 349 7.53 40.75 -22.91
N GLN A 350 8.85 40.75 -22.67
CA GLN A 350 9.74 39.64 -22.97
C GLN A 350 9.55 38.39 -22.10
N MET A 351 8.75 38.49 -21.02
CA MET A 351 8.45 37.38 -20.12
C MET A 351 7.39 36.46 -20.74
N THR A 352 7.73 35.77 -21.82
CA THR A 352 6.78 35.02 -22.65
C THR A 352 6.13 33.81 -21.97
N GLU A 353 6.75 33.30 -20.90
CA GLU A 353 6.21 32.19 -20.11
C GLU A 353 5.44 32.62 -18.85
N ALA A 354 5.45 33.92 -18.54
CA ALA A 354 4.78 34.47 -17.38
C ALA A 354 3.33 34.86 -17.65
N SER A 355 2.50 34.76 -16.62
CA SER A 355 1.13 35.26 -16.60
C SER A 355 1.11 36.80 -16.67
N ALA A 356 -0.06 37.35 -16.99
CA ALA A 356 -0.23 38.81 -17.03
C ALA A 356 -0.04 39.45 -15.64
N ASN A 357 -0.42 38.74 -14.57
CA ASN A 357 -0.26 39.22 -13.20
C ASN A 357 1.21 39.31 -12.80
N TRP A 358 1.98 38.24 -13.05
CA TRP A 358 3.42 38.25 -12.74
C TRP A 358 4.18 39.35 -13.50
N LYS A 359 3.78 39.63 -14.76
CA LYS A 359 4.33 40.76 -15.53
C LYS A 359 4.00 42.11 -14.92
N ALA A 360 2.79 42.28 -14.39
CA ALA A 360 2.39 43.51 -13.72
C ALA A 360 3.17 43.70 -12.41
N GLU A 361 3.29 42.66 -11.58
CA GLU A 361 4.08 42.70 -10.34
C GLU A 361 5.58 42.98 -10.59
N THR A 362 6.13 42.39 -11.66
CA THR A 362 7.50 42.68 -12.09
C THR A 362 7.65 44.15 -12.49
N LYS A 363 6.65 44.71 -13.19
CA LYS A 363 6.64 46.13 -13.56
C LYS A 363 6.59 47.02 -12.34
N ASP A 364 5.73 46.72 -11.38
CA ASP A 364 5.61 47.47 -10.12
C ASP A 364 6.93 47.43 -9.31
N THR A 365 7.60 46.28 -9.31
CA THR A 365 8.94 46.11 -8.71
C THR A 365 9.96 47.02 -9.40
N VAL A 366 10.03 47.01 -10.72
CA VAL A 366 10.94 47.88 -11.49
C VAL A 366 10.65 49.36 -11.25
N ASP A 367 9.38 49.75 -11.26
CA ASP A 367 8.97 51.15 -11.05
C ASP A 367 9.29 51.62 -9.62
N SER A 368 9.19 50.72 -8.63
CA SER A 368 9.63 50.95 -7.25
C SER A 368 11.14 51.11 -7.14
N MET A 369 11.92 50.25 -7.81
CA MET A 369 13.38 50.38 -7.85
C MET A 369 13.83 51.69 -8.48
N LYS A 370 13.21 52.10 -9.60
CA LYS A 370 13.46 53.39 -10.26
C LYS A 370 13.13 54.57 -9.35
N SER A 371 11.98 54.51 -8.67
CA SER A 371 11.54 55.58 -7.76
C SER A 371 12.45 55.73 -6.54
N ALA A 372 13.09 54.63 -6.12
CA ALA A 372 14.03 54.61 -4.99
C ALA A 372 15.50 54.86 -5.38
N ASP A 373 15.79 55.16 -6.67
CA ASP A 373 17.16 55.23 -7.20
C ASP A 373 17.99 53.97 -6.85
N SER A 374 17.34 52.81 -6.84
CA SER A 374 17.93 51.51 -6.57
C SER A 374 18.24 50.80 -7.88
N TYR A 375 19.39 50.16 -7.93
CA TYR A 375 19.94 49.47 -9.08
C TYR A 375 20.24 48.02 -8.72
N LEU A 376 19.94 47.12 -9.64
CA LEU A 376 20.28 45.72 -9.55
C LEU A 376 21.36 45.40 -10.58
N LYS A 377 22.37 44.65 -10.15
CA LYS A 377 23.25 43.90 -11.02
C LYS A 377 23.09 42.44 -10.67
N ASP A 378 22.57 41.64 -11.60
CA ASP A 378 22.21 40.25 -11.35
C ASP A 378 22.81 39.32 -12.42
N ARG A 379 23.17 38.12 -11.97
CA ARG A 379 23.64 37.03 -12.82
C ARG A 379 23.15 35.71 -12.25
N TYR A 380 22.04 35.24 -12.78
CA TYR A 380 21.47 33.94 -12.48
C TYR A 380 22.35 32.78 -12.99
N LEU A 381 22.71 31.84 -12.10
CA LEU A 381 23.64 30.74 -12.37
C LEU A 381 22.96 29.37 -12.48
N GLU A 382 22.08 29.01 -11.56
CA GLU A 382 21.42 27.70 -11.52
C GLU A 382 20.20 27.70 -10.59
N THR A 383 19.36 26.67 -10.72
CA THR A 383 18.29 26.37 -9.76
C THR A 383 18.35 24.89 -9.37
N ASP A 384 18.27 24.63 -8.07
CA ASP A 384 18.12 23.31 -7.45
C ASP A 384 16.67 23.08 -7.08
N PHE A 385 15.97 22.20 -7.82
CA PHE A 385 14.57 21.86 -7.59
C PHE A 385 14.44 20.64 -6.67
N ASP A 386 13.51 20.72 -5.71
CA ASP A 386 13.16 19.60 -4.85
C ASP A 386 12.02 18.79 -5.47
N LEU A 387 12.36 17.61 -6.01
CA LEU A 387 11.43 16.76 -6.74
C LEU A 387 10.33 16.16 -5.85
N ASP A 388 10.53 16.12 -4.53
CA ASP A 388 9.55 15.60 -3.58
C ASP A 388 8.47 16.64 -3.24
N THR A 389 8.68 17.91 -3.61
CA THR A 389 7.75 19.02 -3.35
C THR A 389 6.78 19.30 -4.49
N PHE A 390 6.81 18.51 -5.56
CA PHE A 390 5.82 18.63 -6.63
C PHE A 390 4.42 18.29 -6.11
N ALA A 391 3.53 19.28 -6.14
CA ALA A 391 2.13 19.10 -5.77
C ALA A 391 1.22 19.59 -6.90
N LEU A 392 0.19 18.81 -7.21
CA LEU A 392 -0.83 19.21 -8.18
C LEU A 392 -2.02 19.82 -7.45
N SER A 393 -2.66 20.81 -8.05
CA SER A 393 -3.89 21.37 -7.51
C SER A 393 -4.81 21.87 -8.61
N GLN A 394 -6.05 22.19 -8.25
CA GLN A 394 -7.03 22.69 -9.21
C GLN A 394 -7.77 23.92 -8.68
N LYS A 395 -7.73 25.02 -9.44
CA LYS A 395 -8.54 26.22 -9.18
C LYS A 395 -10.03 25.88 -9.24
N ASN A 396 -10.85 26.74 -8.64
CA ASN A 396 -12.32 26.62 -8.66
C ASN A 396 -12.91 26.53 -10.09
N ASP A 397 -12.23 27.08 -11.09
CA ASP A 397 -12.65 27.06 -12.49
C ASP A 397 -12.18 25.80 -13.25
N GLY A 398 -11.50 24.85 -12.59
CA GLY A 398 -10.98 23.62 -13.20
C GLY A 398 -9.62 23.79 -13.90
N THR A 399 -8.95 24.93 -13.70
CA THR A 399 -7.57 25.13 -14.16
C THR A 399 -6.61 24.34 -13.29
N TRP A 400 -5.78 23.52 -13.93
CA TRP A 400 -4.75 22.75 -13.25
C TRP A 400 -3.57 23.63 -12.91
N GLN A 401 -3.05 23.46 -11.70
CA GLN A 401 -1.85 24.10 -11.22
C GLN A 401 -0.86 23.06 -10.71
N VAL A 402 0.40 23.47 -10.67
CA VAL A 402 1.48 22.72 -10.05
C VAL A 402 2.33 23.68 -9.23
N SER A 403 2.72 23.25 -8.04
CA SER A 403 3.78 23.91 -7.28
C SER A 403 5.01 23.03 -7.16
N VAL A 404 6.17 23.68 -7.02
CA VAL A 404 7.45 23.03 -6.74
C VAL A 404 8.37 24.02 -6.05
N THR A 405 9.13 23.56 -5.07
CA THR A 405 10.16 24.37 -4.42
C THR A 405 11.47 24.30 -5.18
N GLY A 406 12.13 25.45 -5.35
CA GLY A 406 13.49 25.48 -5.87
C GLY A 406 14.33 26.58 -5.24
N LYS A 407 15.62 26.29 -5.11
CA LYS A 407 16.65 27.20 -4.61
C LYS A 407 17.48 27.71 -5.77
N GLU A 408 17.40 29.00 -6.03
CA GLU A 408 18.22 29.62 -7.07
C GLU A 408 19.62 29.95 -6.55
N LEU A 409 20.56 30.14 -7.46
CA LEU A 409 21.87 30.70 -7.18
C LEU A 409 22.13 31.87 -8.11
N HIS A 410 22.35 33.04 -7.52
CA HIS A 410 22.61 34.29 -8.20
C HIS A 410 23.95 34.87 -7.75
N GLN A 411 24.60 35.59 -8.65
CA GLN A 411 25.59 36.60 -8.29
C GLN A 411 24.94 37.95 -8.45
N SER A 412 24.49 38.53 -7.34
CA SER A 412 23.66 39.73 -7.33
C SER A 412 24.27 40.83 -6.47
N SER A 413 23.95 42.07 -6.81
CA SER A 413 24.28 43.26 -6.06
C SER A 413 23.14 44.26 -6.20
N SER A 414 22.50 44.58 -5.07
CA SER A 414 21.60 45.72 -4.98
C SER A 414 22.37 46.95 -4.48
N TYR A 415 22.37 48.02 -5.25
CA TYR A 415 23.15 49.22 -4.96
C TYR A 415 22.38 50.48 -5.35
N ASN A 416 22.87 51.64 -4.93
CA ASN A 416 22.32 52.96 -5.30
C ASN A 416 23.48 53.93 -5.59
N ASP A 417 23.17 55.20 -5.77
CA ASP A 417 24.16 56.26 -6.04
C ASP A 417 25.28 56.36 -4.99
N TYR A 418 25.09 55.82 -3.77
CA TYR A 418 26.01 55.94 -2.63
C TYR A 418 26.72 54.63 -2.27
N THR A 419 26.30 53.49 -2.82
CA THR A 419 26.84 52.17 -2.50
C THR A 419 27.53 51.53 -3.70
N LYS A 420 28.57 50.74 -3.43
CA LYS A 420 29.33 50.07 -4.50
C LYS A 420 28.56 48.87 -5.04
N SER A 421 28.65 48.66 -6.34
CA SER A 421 28.19 47.44 -7.01
C SER A 421 29.23 46.33 -6.84
N GLU A 422 29.15 45.60 -5.73
CA GLU A 422 29.91 44.37 -5.47
C GLU A 422 28.93 43.20 -5.43
N MET A 423 29.08 42.25 -6.37
CA MET A 423 28.20 41.08 -6.44
C MET A 423 28.62 40.03 -5.42
N THR A 424 27.65 39.46 -4.74
CA THR A 424 27.81 38.34 -3.82
C THR A 424 26.92 37.19 -4.25
N ASP A 425 27.27 35.97 -3.84
CA ASP A 425 26.40 34.82 -4.07
C ASP A 425 25.16 34.98 -3.17
N GLU A 426 23.98 35.02 -3.80
CA GLU A 426 22.68 34.97 -3.15
C GLU A 426 21.99 33.67 -3.56
N SER A 427 21.27 33.05 -2.62
CA SER A 427 20.57 31.80 -2.89
C SER A 427 19.14 31.82 -2.37
N PRO A 428 18.26 32.63 -2.98
CA PRO A 428 16.87 32.68 -2.58
C PRO A 428 16.19 31.33 -2.88
N SER A 429 15.25 30.96 -2.01
CA SER A 429 14.39 29.80 -2.20
C SER A 429 12.97 30.28 -2.46
N TYR A 430 12.33 29.68 -3.44
CA TYR A 430 10.95 30.00 -3.82
C TYR A 430 10.10 28.74 -3.90
N GLU A 431 8.83 28.87 -3.52
CA GLU A 431 7.77 27.99 -4.00
C GLU A 431 7.20 28.60 -5.29
N TYR A 432 7.42 27.91 -6.40
CA TYR A 432 6.93 28.34 -7.71
C TYR A 432 5.53 27.81 -7.93
N LEU A 433 4.65 28.63 -8.50
CA LEU A 433 3.31 28.22 -8.92
C LEU A 433 3.15 28.40 -10.43
N LEU A 434 2.66 27.36 -11.10
CA LEU A 434 2.36 27.40 -12.53
C LEU A 434 0.94 26.91 -12.79
N SER A 435 0.27 27.50 -13.79
CA SER A 435 -1.02 27.01 -14.31
C SER A 435 -0.85 26.40 -15.68
N TYR A 436 -1.61 25.36 -16.00
CA TYR A 436 -1.59 24.77 -17.35
C TYR A 436 -2.60 25.45 -18.28
N ASP A 437 -2.11 26.10 -19.34
CA ASP A 437 -2.94 26.65 -20.40
C ASP A 437 -3.32 25.56 -21.40
N LYS A 438 -4.58 25.12 -21.36
CA LYS A 438 -5.13 24.08 -22.25
C LYS A 438 -5.16 24.50 -23.74
N LYS A 439 -5.26 25.79 -24.04
CA LYS A 439 -5.32 26.30 -25.43
C LYS A 439 -3.93 26.32 -26.05
N GLN A 440 -2.94 26.80 -25.28
CA GLN A 440 -1.55 26.88 -25.72
C GLN A 440 -0.77 25.58 -25.49
N LYS A 441 -1.32 24.65 -24.70
CA LYS A 441 -0.68 23.39 -24.28
C LYS A 441 0.68 23.60 -23.63
N LYS A 442 0.76 24.59 -22.74
CA LYS A 442 2.00 24.92 -22.01
C LYS A 442 1.70 25.33 -20.57
N TRP A 443 2.69 25.13 -19.71
CA TRP A 443 2.70 25.69 -18.36
C TRP A 443 2.99 27.18 -18.42
N ILE A 444 2.23 27.95 -17.66
CA ILE A 444 2.37 29.40 -17.50
C ILE A 444 2.83 29.64 -16.08
N PHE A 445 3.92 30.37 -15.94
CA PHE A 445 4.43 30.80 -14.65
C PHE A 445 3.49 31.85 -14.04
N GLU A 446 3.00 31.60 -12.83
CA GLU A 446 2.04 32.47 -12.17
C GLU A 446 2.67 33.29 -11.07
N ASP A 447 3.52 32.66 -10.24
CA ASP A 447 4.04 33.26 -9.01
C ASP A 447 5.31 32.55 -8.52
N ALA A 448 6.09 33.26 -7.70
CA ALA A 448 7.21 32.75 -6.91
C ALA A 448 7.17 33.35 -5.50
N GLU A 449 6.67 32.57 -4.54
CA GLU A 449 6.61 32.98 -3.13
C GLU A 449 7.93 32.63 -2.42
N SER A 450 8.53 33.58 -1.71
CA SER A 450 9.76 33.33 -0.95
C SER A 450 9.51 32.33 0.18
N THR A 451 10.35 31.29 0.27
CA THR A 451 10.23 30.25 1.30
C THR A 451 11.54 30.03 2.06
N PHE A 452 11.44 29.62 3.32
CA PHE A 452 12.59 29.23 4.14
C PHE A 452 12.89 27.72 4.04
N GLN A 453 12.12 26.96 3.27
CA GLN A 453 12.33 25.52 3.13
C GLN A 453 13.71 25.23 2.51
N SER A 454 14.47 24.35 3.16
CA SER A 454 15.74 23.84 2.65
C SER A 454 15.49 22.82 1.55
N ALA A 455 16.33 22.82 0.50
CA ALA A 455 16.35 21.77 -0.50
C ALA A 455 16.41 20.38 0.18
N GLY A 456 15.41 19.53 -0.06
CA GLY A 456 15.31 18.17 0.44
C GLY A 456 16.39 17.23 -0.12
N THR A 457 16.15 15.93 -0.06
CA THR A 457 17.15 14.93 -0.47
C THR A 457 17.10 14.59 -1.96
N ASN A 458 15.96 14.79 -2.63
CA ASN A 458 15.75 14.42 -4.02
C ASN A 458 15.84 15.64 -4.95
N ILE A 459 17.07 16.09 -5.21
CA ILE A 459 17.32 17.35 -5.92
C ILE A 459 17.65 17.16 -7.39
N LYS A 460 16.99 17.96 -8.24
CA LYS A 460 17.36 18.15 -9.65
C LYS A 460 17.96 19.55 -9.86
N LYS A 461 19.24 19.59 -10.21
CA LYS A 461 19.96 20.81 -10.60
C LYS A 461 19.75 21.12 -12.08
N ILE A 462 19.38 22.35 -12.41
CA ILE A 462 19.41 22.89 -13.77
C ILE A 462 20.33 24.10 -13.81
N LYS A 463 21.38 24.01 -14.65
CA LYS A 463 22.38 25.08 -14.81
C LYS A 463 21.99 26.06 -15.90
N ASN A 464 22.29 27.33 -15.68
CA ASN A 464 22.31 28.32 -16.73
C ASN A 464 23.66 28.27 -17.45
N ASP A 465 23.76 27.43 -18.50
CA ASP A 465 25.03 27.17 -19.21
C ASP A 465 25.72 28.42 -19.77
N LYS A 466 24.96 29.49 -20.01
CA LYS A 466 25.47 30.79 -20.50
C LYS A 466 24.91 31.92 -19.64
N PRO A 467 25.45 32.11 -18.41
CA PRO A 467 24.90 33.08 -17.49
C PRO A 467 25.33 34.48 -17.89
N GLU A 468 24.36 35.26 -18.39
CA GLU A 468 24.49 36.68 -18.71
C GLU A 468 24.38 37.52 -17.43
N THR A 469 25.12 38.63 -17.39
CA THR A 469 25.02 39.61 -16.31
C THR A 469 24.17 40.78 -16.78
N TYR A 470 23.07 41.00 -16.09
CA TYR A 470 22.17 42.11 -16.32
C TYR A 470 22.45 43.23 -15.32
N THR A 471 22.37 44.48 -15.76
CA THR A 471 22.52 45.65 -14.90
C THR A 471 21.40 46.61 -15.21
N SER A 472 20.73 47.13 -14.17
CA SER A 472 19.67 48.13 -14.31
C SER A 472 20.09 49.23 -15.27
N ALA A 473 19.35 49.37 -16.36
CA ALA A 473 19.63 50.31 -17.44
C ALA A 473 19.65 51.77 -16.93
N TRP A 474 18.94 52.05 -15.83
CA TRP A 474 18.89 53.37 -15.19
C TRP A 474 20.05 53.65 -14.20
N ALA A 475 20.95 52.68 -13.96
CA ALA A 475 22.15 52.88 -13.14
C ALA A 475 23.19 53.82 -13.78
N GLY A 476 23.15 53.97 -15.11
CA GLY A 476 24.07 54.84 -15.85
C GLY A 476 23.61 56.30 -15.96
N SER A 477 22.35 56.62 -15.66
CA SER A 477 21.75 57.91 -16.00
C SER A 477 22.18 59.07 -15.10
N LYS A 478 22.86 58.82 -13.97
CA LYS A 478 23.37 59.87 -13.06
C LYS A 478 24.89 59.98 -12.98
N ASN A 479 25.65 59.03 -13.53
CA ASN A 479 27.12 59.04 -13.46
C ASN A 479 27.80 59.88 -14.57
N LYS A 480 27.10 60.91 -15.06
CA LYS A 480 27.74 62.17 -15.50
C LYS A 480 27.58 63.19 -14.37
N GLY A 481 28.39 63.03 -13.33
CA GLY A 481 28.55 64.05 -12.31
C GLY A 481 29.09 65.35 -12.92
N SER A 482 28.44 66.45 -12.54
CA SER A 482 28.94 67.83 -12.60
C SER A 482 29.54 68.31 -13.92
N GLU A 483 28.68 68.62 -14.88
CA GLU A 483 28.67 69.98 -15.40
C GLU A 483 27.21 70.40 -15.51
N SER A 484 26.81 71.34 -14.65
CA SER A 484 25.71 72.23 -14.96
C SER A 484 26.08 72.97 -16.25
N SER A 485 25.79 72.38 -17.39
CA SER A 485 25.54 73.15 -18.60
C SER A 485 24.12 73.67 -18.46
N ALA A 486 24.01 74.92 -18.05
CA ALA A 486 22.80 75.72 -18.11
C ALA A 486 22.39 75.98 -19.58
N SER A 487 22.16 74.92 -20.35
CA SER A 487 21.40 75.00 -21.59
C SER A 487 20.13 74.20 -21.38
N GLY A 488 18.97 74.82 -21.59
CA GLY A 488 17.67 74.15 -21.52
C GLY A 488 17.45 73.16 -22.67
N ASP A 489 18.51 72.59 -23.22
CA ASP A 489 18.51 71.76 -24.42
C ASP A 489 18.44 70.28 -24.06
N VAL A 490 17.55 69.54 -24.73
CA VAL A 490 17.43 68.08 -24.56
C VAL A 490 18.44 67.35 -25.46
N THR A 491 18.70 66.08 -25.16
CA THR A 491 19.62 65.23 -25.93
C THR A 491 18.85 64.28 -26.86
N ASP A 492 19.55 63.70 -27.85
CA ASP A 492 18.98 62.68 -28.76
C ASP A 492 18.34 61.53 -27.98
N GLU A 493 19.03 61.02 -26.96
CA GLU A 493 18.55 59.93 -26.11
C GLU A 493 17.27 60.31 -25.36
N GLN A 494 17.20 61.53 -24.81
CA GLN A 494 16.00 62.02 -24.13
C GLN A 494 14.81 62.16 -25.08
N VAL A 495 15.03 62.65 -26.30
CA VAL A 495 13.98 62.78 -27.31
C VAL A 495 13.48 61.42 -27.76
N THR A 496 14.39 60.46 -27.99
CA THR A 496 14.03 59.09 -28.38
C THR A 496 13.23 58.41 -27.27
N LEU A 497 13.74 58.38 -26.03
CA LEU A 497 13.04 57.75 -24.90
C LEU A 497 11.68 58.39 -24.64
N PHE A 498 11.59 59.72 -24.73
CA PHE A 498 10.34 60.45 -24.60
C PHE A 498 9.30 60.00 -25.63
N MET A 499 9.67 59.95 -26.92
CA MET A 499 8.74 59.55 -27.98
C MET A 499 8.27 58.10 -27.82
N GLY A 500 9.17 57.18 -27.45
CA GLY A 500 8.80 55.79 -27.19
C GLY A 500 7.79 55.66 -26.05
N SER A 501 8.02 56.36 -24.94
CA SER A 501 7.10 56.38 -23.80
C SER A 501 5.75 56.99 -24.18
N TYR A 502 5.74 58.11 -24.91
CA TYR A 502 4.52 58.79 -25.33
C TYR A 502 3.64 57.91 -26.23
N LEU A 503 4.24 57.22 -27.21
CA LEU A 503 3.52 56.36 -28.15
C LEU A 503 2.96 55.09 -27.48
N GLN A 504 3.71 54.51 -26.54
CA GLN A 504 3.21 53.41 -25.71
C GLN A 504 2.05 53.85 -24.83
N SER A 505 2.21 54.99 -24.13
CA SER A 505 1.14 55.59 -23.31
C SER A 505 -0.11 55.90 -24.11
N GLN A 506 0.02 56.27 -25.40
CA GLN A 506 -1.12 56.49 -26.28
C GLN A 506 -1.90 55.18 -26.51
N ALA A 507 -1.23 54.09 -26.86
CA ALA A 507 -1.88 52.79 -27.07
C ALA A 507 -2.59 52.31 -25.79
N ASP A 508 -1.93 52.45 -24.64
CA ASP A 508 -2.49 52.09 -23.34
C ASP A 508 -3.71 52.96 -22.98
N ALA A 509 -3.62 54.29 -23.22
CA ALA A 509 -4.72 55.22 -22.99
C ALA A 509 -5.95 54.87 -23.84
N VAL A 510 -5.76 54.56 -25.13
CA VAL A 510 -6.84 54.13 -26.03
C VAL A 510 -7.47 52.82 -25.56
N ASN A 511 -6.66 51.81 -25.25
CA ASN A 511 -7.15 50.49 -24.86
C ASN A 511 -7.92 50.51 -23.54
N GLN A 512 -7.48 51.33 -22.59
CA GLN A 512 -8.07 51.44 -21.25
C GLN A 512 -9.11 52.56 -21.12
N ASN A 513 -9.36 53.33 -22.19
CA ASN A 513 -10.17 54.54 -22.16
C ASN A 513 -9.71 55.55 -21.07
N ASN A 514 -8.41 55.65 -20.85
CA ASN A 514 -7.84 56.41 -19.73
C ASN A 514 -6.76 57.40 -20.20
N PHE A 515 -7.18 58.64 -20.49
CA PHE A 515 -6.29 59.69 -20.99
C PHE A 515 -5.17 60.08 -19.98
N SER A 516 -5.36 59.89 -18.68
CA SER A 516 -4.35 60.27 -17.68
C SER A 516 -3.01 59.54 -17.85
N LEU A 517 -3.02 58.38 -18.52
CA LEU A 517 -1.81 57.59 -18.82
C LEU A 517 -0.84 58.29 -19.78
N MET A 518 -1.31 59.28 -20.56
CA MET A 518 -0.49 60.04 -21.50
C MET A 518 -0.49 61.56 -21.23
N GLU A 519 -1.27 62.03 -20.26
CA GLU A 519 -1.47 63.45 -19.94
C GLU A 519 -0.15 64.17 -19.65
N ASP A 520 0.76 63.52 -18.90
CA ASP A 520 2.03 64.11 -18.47
C ASP A 520 3.03 64.38 -19.60
N SER A 521 2.81 63.81 -20.78
CA SER A 521 3.65 64.03 -21.98
C SER A 521 3.16 65.20 -22.85
N LEU A 522 2.03 65.82 -22.49
CA LEU A 522 1.34 66.83 -23.28
C LEU A 522 1.33 68.18 -22.56
N GLU A 523 1.50 69.27 -23.30
CA GLU A 523 1.37 70.60 -22.73
C GLU A 523 -0.11 70.91 -22.48
N LYS A 524 -0.48 71.12 -21.22
CA LYS A 524 -1.87 71.39 -20.82
C LYS A 524 -2.41 72.63 -21.53
N GLY A 525 -3.57 72.48 -22.18
CA GLY A 525 -4.22 73.55 -22.94
C GLY A 525 -3.72 73.71 -24.38
N SER A 526 -2.80 72.86 -24.84
CA SER A 526 -2.39 72.80 -26.25
C SER A 526 -3.44 72.09 -27.13
N SER A 527 -3.33 72.25 -28.46
CA SER A 527 -4.25 71.58 -29.39
C SER A 527 -4.09 70.06 -29.34
N LEU A 528 -2.86 69.56 -29.27
CA LEU A 528 -2.61 68.12 -29.18
C LEU A 528 -3.19 67.52 -27.91
N TYR A 529 -3.14 68.25 -26.79
CA TYR A 529 -3.74 67.82 -25.54
C TYR A 529 -5.24 67.53 -25.71
N SER A 530 -5.99 68.48 -26.27
CA SER A 530 -7.43 68.29 -26.52
C SER A 530 -7.68 67.21 -27.57
N ASP A 531 -6.88 67.15 -28.64
CA ASP A 531 -7.05 66.19 -29.71
C ASP A 531 -6.83 64.76 -29.22
N GLN A 532 -5.80 64.52 -28.41
CA GLN A 532 -5.52 63.19 -27.83
C GLN A 532 -6.58 62.77 -26.80
N GLN A 533 -7.05 63.71 -25.97
CA GLN A 533 -8.16 63.42 -25.05
C GLN A 533 -9.43 62.99 -25.80
N HIS A 534 -9.75 63.65 -26.91
CA HIS A 534 -10.87 63.26 -27.77
C HIS A 534 -10.61 61.94 -28.51
N LEU A 535 -9.39 61.73 -29.01
CA LEU A 535 -9.01 60.53 -29.76
C LEU A 535 -9.12 59.27 -28.90
N VAL A 536 -8.58 59.30 -27.67
CA VAL A 536 -8.62 58.18 -26.72
C VAL A 536 -10.06 57.71 -26.50
N SER A 537 -10.95 58.65 -26.17
CA SER A 537 -12.36 58.32 -25.92
C SER A 537 -13.09 57.85 -27.18
N LYS A 538 -12.80 58.46 -28.33
CA LYS A 538 -13.41 58.10 -29.62
C LYS A 538 -13.02 56.68 -30.06
N LEU A 539 -11.74 56.36 -30.08
CA LEU A 539 -11.24 55.06 -30.54
C LEU A 539 -11.72 53.93 -29.65
N ASN A 540 -11.70 54.12 -28.33
CA ASN A 540 -12.23 53.15 -27.40
C ASN A 540 -13.74 52.91 -27.60
N LYS A 541 -14.53 53.98 -27.75
CA LYS A 541 -15.98 53.89 -28.02
C LYS A 541 -16.30 53.19 -29.35
N GLU A 542 -15.43 53.32 -30.35
CA GLU A 542 -15.53 52.61 -31.63
C GLU A 542 -15.07 51.13 -31.52
N GLY A 543 -14.62 50.69 -30.34
CA GLY A 543 -14.09 49.35 -30.09
C GLY A 543 -12.76 49.10 -30.82
N THR A 544 -11.97 50.16 -31.02
CA THR A 544 -10.63 50.09 -31.60
C THR A 544 -9.60 49.92 -30.48
N THR A 545 -8.71 48.95 -30.62
CA THR A 545 -7.53 48.78 -29.79
C THR A 545 -6.26 48.99 -30.62
N GLU A 546 -5.23 49.50 -29.96
CA GLU A 546 -3.92 49.76 -30.54
C GLU A 546 -2.86 48.94 -29.79
N ASP A 547 -1.91 48.39 -30.53
CA ASP A 547 -0.74 47.73 -29.98
C ASP A 547 0.50 48.37 -30.62
N PHE A 548 1.33 49.00 -29.78
CA PHE A 548 2.51 49.74 -30.21
C PHE A 548 3.61 48.76 -30.63
N ASN A 549 4.01 48.80 -31.91
CA ASN A 549 4.95 47.84 -32.45
C ASN A 549 6.39 48.37 -32.47
N ASN A 550 6.58 49.53 -33.10
CA ASN A 550 7.92 50.09 -33.33
C ASN A 550 7.86 51.60 -33.59
N TYR A 551 8.99 52.28 -33.42
CA TYR A 551 9.15 53.68 -33.79
C TYR A 551 10.60 54.02 -34.10
N GLU A 552 10.80 55.11 -34.84
CA GLU A 552 12.10 55.70 -35.10
C GLU A 552 11.97 57.22 -35.11
N VAL A 553 12.81 57.91 -34.32
CA VAL A 553 12.96 59.37 -34.43
C VAL A 553 13.84 59.67 -35.64
N LYS A 554 13.23 60.16 -36.72
CA LYS A 554 13.90 60.45 -38.00
C LYS A 554 14.82 61.67 -37.91
N SER A 555 14.37 62.69 -37.20
CA SER A 555 15.13 63.91 -36.95
C SER A 555 14.42 64.75 -35.90
N TRP A 556 15.15 65.57 -35.16
CA TRP A 556 14.54 66.59 -34.31
C TRP A 556 15.42 67.85 -34.27
N SER A 557 14.83 68.96 -33.86
CA SER A 557 15.54 70.22 -33.66
C SER A 557 14.91 71.00 -32.52
N GLN A 558 15.76 71.66 -31.72
CA GLN A 558 15.33 72.57 -30.67
C GLN A 558 15.85 73.99 -30.94
N ASN A 559 15.00 74.99 -30.66
CA ASN A 559 15.35 76.40 -30.70
C ASN A 559 14.79 77.09 -29.45
N GLY A 560 15.65 77.38 -28.48
CA GLY A 560 15.23 77.83 -27.16
C GLY A 560 14.37 76.75 -26.49
N SER A 561 13.19 77.11 -26.00
CA SER A 561 12.25 76.13 -25.44
C SER A 561 11.41 75.40 -26.49
N ALA A 562 11.41 75.79 -27.76
CA ALA A 562 10.60 75.14 -28.78
C ALA A 562 11.32 73.92 -29.36
N ILE A 563 10.64 72.78 -29.46
CA ILE A 563 11.17 71.55 -30.05
C ILE A 563 10.27 71.04 -31.18
N THR A 564 10.87 70.49 -32.22
CA THR A 564 10.19 69.81 -33.33
C THR A 564 10.79 68.43 -33.53
N ILE A 565 9.97 67.39 -33.56
CA ILE A 565 10.39 65.99 -33.63
C ILE A 565 9.66 65.32 -34.79
N LYS A 566 10.40 64.67 -35.69
CA LYS A 566 9.85 63.87 -36.79
C LYS A 566 10.02 62.40 -36.50
N THR A 567 8.95 61.64 -36.59
CA THR A 567 8.93 60.20 -36.27
C THR A 567 8.44 59.37 -37.45
N TYR A 568 8.86 58.12 -37.45
CA TYR A 568 8.20 57.01 -38.12
C TYR A 568 7.66 56.08 -37.03
N GLU A 569 6.43 55.61 -37.17
CA GLU A 569 5.72 54.91 -36.11
C GLU A 569 4.90 53.75 -36.67
N GLU A 570 4.85 52.65 -35.93
CA GLU A 570 4.12 51.44 -36.30
C GLU A 570 3.18 51.00 -35.17
N PHE A 571 1.91 50.81 -35.51
CA PHE A 571 0.89 50.29 -34.60
C PHE A 571 0.13 49.14 -35.26
N TYR A 572 -0.15 48.09 -34.51
CA TYR A 572 -1.19 47.13 -34.86
C TYR A 572 -2.54 47.66 -34.37
N ILE A 573 -3.40 48.03 -35.32
CA ILE A 573 -4.73 48.53 -35.00
C ILE A 573 -5.76 47.42 -35.22
N THR A 574 -6.53 47.12 -34.18
CA THR A 574 -7.61 46.13 -34.21
C THR A 574 -8.94 46.83 -34.04
N LYS A 575 -9.82 46.76 -35.05
CA LYS A 575 -11.20 47.25 -34.94
C LYS A 575 -12.09 46.14 -34.38
N SER A 576 -13.18 46.50 -33.73
CA SER A 576 -14.15 45.56 -33.14
C SER A 576 -14.50 44.40 -34.09
N GLY A 577 -14.21 43.17 -33.64
CA GLY A 577 -14.45 41.93 -34.39
C GLY A 577 -13.49 41.64 -35.57
N GLY A 578 -12.47 42.46 -35.79
CA GLY A 578 -11.47 42.29 -36.85
C GLY A 578 -10.15 41.69 -36.36
N SER A 579 -9.28 41.32 -37.31
CA SER A 579 -7.89 40.95 -37.02
C SER A 579 -6.98 42.20 -36.93
N PRO A 580 -5.86 42.14 -36.19
CA PRO A 580 -4.89 43.23 -36.11
C PRO A 580 -4.32 43.58 -37.49
N LYS A 581 -4.24 44.87 -37.81
CA LYS A 581 -3.61 45.38 -39.03
C LYS A 581 -2.50 46.36 -38.71
N LEU A 582 -1.31 46.09 -39.22
CA LEU A 582 -0.19 47.03 -39.14
C LEU A 582 -0.55 48.34 -39.87
N ARG A 583 -0.30 49.45 -39.20
CA ARG A 583 -0.44 50.81 -39.69
C ARG A 583 0.83 51.56 -39.38
N THR A 584 1.29 52.29 -40.38
CA THR A 584 2.54 53.03 -40.30
C THR A 584 2.25 54.51 -40.48
N TYR A 585 2.83 55.34 -39.64
CA TYR A 585 2.64 56.78 -39.64
C TYR A 585 3.98 57.49 -39.72
N ASN A 586 3.97 58.69 -40.29
CA ASN A 586 5.10 59.61 -40.22
C ASN A 586 4.54 60.94 -39.74
N TRP A 587 4.96 61.36 -38.55
CA TRP A 587 4.40 62.55 -37.92
C TRP A 587 5.49 63.56 -37.61
N THR A 588 5.10 64.84 -37.65
CA THR A 588 5.91 65.93 -37.12
C THR A 588 5.22 66.49 -35.88
N TYR A 589 5.80 66.23 -34.72
CA TYR A 589 5.36 66.82 -33.47
C TYR A 589 6.05 68.15 -33.23
N THR A 590 5.33 69.11 -32.68
CA THR A 590 5.94 70.29 -32.05
C THR A 590 5.63 70.28 -30.56
N GLY A 591 6.52 70.86 -29.77
CA GLY A 591 6.42 70.87 -28.31
C GLY A 591 7.25 71.96 -27.67
N VAL A 592 7.24 71.97 -26.34
CA VAL A 592 8.04 72.84 -25.50
C VAL A 592 8.89 72.05 -24.52
N VAL A 593 10.12 72.51 -24.29
CA VAL A 593 11.05 72.00 -23.30
C VAL A 593 11.00 72.90 -22.07
N LYS A 594 10.68 72.33 -20.91
CA LYS A 594 10.66 73.03 -19.61
C LYS A 594 11.46 72.21 -18.61
N ASN A 595 12.49 72.82 -18.02
CA ASN A 595 13.36 72.17 -17.03
C ASN A 595 13.90 70.80 -17.51
N GLY A 596 14.29 70.71 -18.79
CA GLY A 596 14.79 69.47 -19.40
C GLY A 596 13.74 68.41 -19.71
N ARG A 597 12.44 68.71 -19.57
CA ARG A 597 11.33 67.81 -19.92
C ARG A 597 10.59 68.31 -21.16
N ILE A 598 10.19 67.38 -22.03
CA ILE A 598 9.48 67.64 -23.27
C ILE A 598 7.98 67.55 -23.02
N TYR A 599 7.22 68.49 -23.57
CA TYR A 599 5.76 68.49 -23.59
C TYR A 599 5.28 68.76 -25.01
N LEU A 600 4.54 67.82 -25.61
CA LEU A 600 4.05 68.00 -26.99
C LEU A 600 2.85 68.94 -27.02
N THR A 601 2.79 69.80 -28.03
CA THR A 601 1.78 70.85 -28.18
C THR A 601 0.93 70.69 -29.45
N SER A 602 1.50 70.17 -30.54
CA SER A 602 0.79 69.90 -31.80
C SER A 602 1.42 68.74 -32.58
N ILE A 603 0.66 68.20 -33.54
CA ILE A 603 1.08 67.14 -34.47
C ILE A 603 0.64 67.51 -35.90
N GLN A 604 1.46 67.18 -36.90
CA GLN A 604 1.20 67.39 -38.32
C GLN A 604 1.58 66.19 -39.18
#